data_AF-A0A7S4EBF2-F1
#
_entry.id   AF-A0A7S4EBF2-F1
#
_cell.length_a   1.000
_cell.length_b   1.000
_cell.length_c   1.000
_cell.angle_alpha   90.00
_cell.angle_beta   90.00
_cell.angle_gamma   90.00
#
_symmetry.space_group_name_H-M   'P 1'
#
loop_
_entity.id
_entity.type
_entity.pdbx_description
1 polymer ?
#
loop_
_entity_poly.entity_id
_entity_poly.type
_entity_poly.pdbx_seq_one_letter_code
_entity_poly.pdbx_strand_id
1 'polypeptide(L)'
;MQLSAAWKKKNSDLYLLFIHDVEEVRREFDENRRAPPLRNDEPRWAGSALWATALAQNVEHSWSLLQAATYFMPTSETKEAEIAYKALMGVVDEYMAGCYKNWVGSMGALDSSTLQAKLDKPLMKRTNHTDTTEREFLAVSTFNVKGVFLQCNFDQDLLALFTEVQYWEKFHGEFSIPYHAHDLYNQKAKFNAMREHVMRIVDAYNKILCDLSAVERRLFSDHIRKLDKRINQGLQKLTWVSKGIIEHYVNDCCAHCAEIYAIVRRFKEGKQRISHQCRLASSMLLLQIDKNVTYAHDIFEATQAARRTEMKRRLQQSHEITQLELRAIFTNFCDGTSEVLREWREFVKEIDSQVEAALRQAVKRSLQALSRAINGDAMSEPQT
;
A
#
# COMPACT_ATOMS: atom_id res chain seq x y z
N MET A 1 -60.36 31.58 30.39
CA MET A 1 -60.76 30.33 29.68
C MET A 1 -59.99 30.11 28.37
N GLN A 2 -59.82 31.09 27.48
CA GLN A 2 -59.13 30.88 26.18
C GLN A 2 -57.66 30.43 26.26
N LEU A 3 -56.89 30.90 27.25
CA LEU A 3 -55.50 30.47 27.46
C LEU A 3 -55.36 28.96 27.78
N SER A 4 -56.33 28.38 28.48
CA SER A 4 -56.35 26.94 28.80
C SER A 4 -56.62 26.07 27.57
N ALA A 5 -57.51 26.53 26.68
CA ALA A 5 -57.84 25.80 25.45
C ALA A 5 -56.71 25.86 24.41
N ALA A 6 -56.11 27.03 24.21
CA ALA A 6 -54.96 27.21 23.32
C ALA A 6 -53.74 26.40 23.79
N TRP A 7 -53.52 26.35 25.10
CA TRP A 7 -52.43 25.58 25.69
C TRP A 7 -52.66 24.06 25.59
N LYS A 8 -53.89 23.56 25.81
CA LYS A 8 -54.24 22.15 25.57
C LYS A 8 -54.05 21.74 24.11
N LYS A 9 -54.40 22.62 23.16
CA LYS A 9 -54.19 22.37 21.73
C LYS A 9 -52.71 22.24 21.40
N LYS A 10 -51.87 23.18 21.83
CA LYS A 10 -50.41 23.11 21.62
C LYS A 10 -49.77 21.88 22.26
N ASN A 11 -50.26 21.46 23.42
CA ASN A 11 -49.83 20.23 24.09
C ASN A 11 -50.12 19.00 23.22
N SER A 12 -51.35 18.89 22.71
CA SER A 12 -51.77 17.81 21.81
C SER A 12 -50.96 17.81 20.50
N ASP A 13 -50.78 18.99 19.89
CA ASP A 13 -49.98 19.16 18.66
C ASP A 13 -48.51 18.69 18.85
N LEU A 14 -47.93 18.92 20.03
CA LEU A 14 -46.55 18.48 20.35
C LEU A 14 -46.44 16.96 20.44
N TYR A 15 -47.39 16.28 21.09
CA TYR A 15 -47.39 14.82 21.15
C TYR A 15 -47.67 14.19 19.78
N LEU A 16 -48.52 14.81 18.95
CA LEU A 16 -48.73 14.38 17.57
C LEU A 16 -47.46 14.53 16.72
N LEU A 17 -46.69 15.60 16.91
CA LEU A 17 -45.39 15.78 16.26
C LEU A 17 -44.41 14.68 16.70
N PHE A 18 -44.33 14.40 18.00
CA PHE A 18 -43.49 13.31 18.50
C PHE A 18 -43.90 11.94 17.95
N ILE A 19 -45.21 11.64 17.87
CA ILE A 19 -45.71 10.39 17.26
C ILE A 19 -45.27 10.31 15.79
N HIS A 20 -45.39 11.40 15.04
CA HIS A 20 -44.91 11.46 13.67
C HIS A 20 -43.40 11.17 13.57
N ASP A 21 -42.59 11.77 14.44
CA ASP A 21 -41.14 11.53 14.47
C ASP A 21 -40.80 10.07 14.79
N VAL A 22 -41.53 9.44 15.74
CA VAL A 22 -41.41 8.01 16.05
C VAL A 22 -41.73 7.14 14.82
N GLU A 23 -42.77 7.49 14.07
CA GLU A 23 -43.16 6.77 12.85
C GLU A 23 -42.16 6.94 11.71
N GLU A 24 -41.53 8.11 11.58
CA GLU A 24 -40.46 8.36 10.62
C GLU A 24 -39.22 7.54 10.93
N VAL A 25 -38.78 7.53 12.19
CA VAL A 25 -37.65 6.70 12.65
C VAL A 25 -37.95 5.21 12.48
N ARG A 26 -39.18 4.78 12.79
CA ARG A 26 -39.61 3.38 12.57
C ARG A 26 -39.55 3.00 11.10
N ARG A 27 -39.97 3.89 10.20
CA ARG A 27 -39.91 3.68 8.75
C ARG A 27 -38.48 3.54 8.27
N GLU A 28 -37.59 4.44 8.67
CA GLU A 28 -36.16 4.37 8.34
C GLU A 28 -35.54 3.07 8.85
N PHE A 29 -35.89 2.65 10.07
CA PHE A 29 -35.44 1.39 10.64
C PHE A 29 -35.92 0.20 9.80
N ASP A 30 -37.21 0.11 9.47
CA ASP A 30 -37.78 -1.04 8.75
C ASP A 30 -37.25 -1.17 7.31
N GLU A 31 -36.98 -0.04 6.65
CA GLU A 31 -36.37 0.00 5.31
C GLU A 31 -34.93 -0.54 5.33
N ASN A 32 -34.16 -0.18 6.36
CA ASN A 32 -32.72 -0.43 6.42
C ASN A 32 -32.29 -1.61 7.29
N ARG A 33 -33.17 -2.19 8.13
CA ARG A 33 -32.82 -3.25 9.11
C ARG A 33 -32.14 -4.48 8.51
N ARG A 34 -32.36 -4.76 7.22
CA ARG A 34 -31.75 -5.90 6.49
C ARG A 34 -30.31 -5.61 6.04
N ALA A 35 -30.02 -4.35 5.72
CA ALA A 35 -28.73 -3.90 5.22
C ALA A 35 -28.50 -2.46 5.71
N PRO A 36 -28.17 -2.29 7.02
CA PRO A 36 -28.00 -0.98 7.58
C PRO A 36 -26.83 -0.24 6.89
N PRO A 37 -26.91 1.09 6.76
CA PRO A 37 -25.90 1.90 6.10
C PRO A 37 -24.65 2.01 7.00
N LEU A 38 -23.84 0.96 7.02
CA LEU A 38 -22.61 0.90 7.80
C LEU A 38 -21.43 1.52 7.05
N ARG A 39 -20.51 2.14 7.81
CA ARG A 39 -19.21 2.59 7.29
C ARG A 39 -18.33 1.37 6.98
N ASN A 40 -17.34 1.55 6.11
CA ASN A 40 -16.41 0.46 5.74
C ASN A 40 -15.65 -0.14 6.94
N ASP A 41 -15.44 0.65 8.00
CA ASP A 41 -14.73 0.24 9.21
C ASP A 41 -15.66 -0.30 10.31
N GLU A 42 -16.98 -0.27 10.08
CA GLU A 42 -17.97 -0.72 11.05
C GLU A 42 -18.22 -2.23 10.94
N PRO A 43 -18.28 -2.94 12.08
CA PRO A 43 -18.48 -4.37 12.08
C PRO A 43 -19.94 -4.72 11.75
N ARG A 44 -20.16 -5.91 11.18
CA ARG A 44 -21.46 -6.32 10.66
C ARG A 44 -22.53 -6.40 11.75
N TRP A 45 -22.23 -6.99 12.90
CA TRP A 45 -23.25 -7.26 13.92
C TRP A 45 -23.36 -6.11 14.91
N ALA A 46 -22.28 -5.79 15.60
CA ALA A 46 -22.26 -4.71 16.58
C ALA A 46 -22.47 -3.32 15.94
N GLY A 47 -22.05 -3.13 14.69
CA GLY A 47 -22.31 -1.90 13.94
C GLY A 47 -23.79 -1.76 13.58
N SER A 48 -24.45 -2.85 13.16
CA SER A 48 -25.90 -2.86 12.93
C SER A 48 -26.68 -2.58 14.21
N ALA A 49 -26.27 -3.17 15.34
CA ALA A 49 -26.86 -2.87 16.64
C ALA A 49 -26.67 -1.40 17.01
N LEU A 50 -25.45 -0.87 16.87
CA LEU A 50 -25.13 0.52 17.21
C LEU A 50 -25.92 1.52 16.34
N TRP A 51 -26.09 1.23 15.05
CA TRP A 51 -26.94 2.01 14.16
C TRP A 51 -28.39 2.05 14.66
N ALA A 52 -28.96 0.90 15.02
CA ALA A 52 -30.32 0.81 15.53
C ALA A 52 -30.48 1.60 16.85
N THR A 53 -29.50 1.50 17.76
CA THR A 53 -29.47 2.29 19.00
C THR A 53 -29.38 3.78 18.72
N ALA A 54 -28.54 4.20 17.77
CA ALA A 54 -28.38 5.61 17.43
C ALA A 54 -29.68 6.22 16.87
N LEU A 55 -30.45 5.46 16.09
CA LEU A 55 -31.79 5.87 15.65
C LEU A 55 -32.76 6.02 16.84
N ALA A 56 -32.75 5.05 17.76
CA ALA A 56 -33.60 5.06 18.95
C ALA A 56 -33.25 6.18 19.94
N GLN A 57 -31.96 6.54 20.08
CA GLN A 57 -31.48 7.57 21.01
C GLN A 57 -32.11 8.95 20.75
N ASN A 58 -32.36 9.31 19.48
CA ASN A 58 -33.01 10.58 19.14
C ASN A 58 -34.44 10.64 19.68
N VAL A 59 -35.17 9.52 19.56
CA VAL A 59 -36.53 9.38 20.08
C VAL A 59 -36.50 9.34 21.61
N GLU A 60 -35.58 8.60 22.21
CA GLU A 60 -35.41 8.51 23.67
C GLU A 60 -35.09 9.87 24.30
N HIS A 61 -34.22 10.67 23.67
CA HIS A 61 -33.92 12.02 24.13
C HIS A 61 -35.16 12.92 24.08
N SER A 62 -35.89 12.89 22.96
CA SER A 62 -37.11 13.67 22.77
C SER A 62 -38.19 13.27 23.78
N TRP A 63 -38.35 11.96 24.02
CA TRP A 63 -39.26 11.42 25.03
C TRP A 63 -38.89 11.85 26.45
N SER A 64 -37.59 11.82 26.79
CA SER A 64 -37.09 12.25 28.10
C SER A 64 -37.38 13.73 28.37
N LEU A 65 -37.25 14.60 27.36
CA LEU A 65 -37.62 16.01 27.46
C LEU A 65 -39.12 16.21 27.68
N LEU A 66 -39.95 15.44 26.98
CA LEU A 66 -41.41 15.46 27.15
C LEU A 66 -41.82 14.98 28.55
N GLN A 67 -41.14 13.97 29.10
CA GLN A 67 -41.38 13.49 30.46
C GLN A 67 -40.92 14.49 31.54
N ALA A 68 -39.80 15.20 31.31
CA ALA A 68 -39.28 16.20 32.24
C ALA A 68 -40.15 17.47 32.31
N ALA A 69 -40.95 17.73 31.28
CA ALA A 69 -41.85 18.87 31.21
C ALA A 69 -43.11 18.65 32.05
N THR A 70 -42.98 18.81 33.37
CA THR A 70 -44.04 18.67 34.39
C THR A 70 -45.26 19.56 34.20
N TYR A 71 -45.16 20.58 33.34
CA TYR A 71 -46.27 21.49 33.07
C TYR A 71 -47.32 20.87 32.15
N PHE A 72 -47.01 19.82 31.38
CA PHE A 72 -47.96 19.20 30.45
C PHE A 72 -49.02 18.35 31.15
N MET A 73 -50.28 18.51 30.75
CA MET A 73 -51.40 17.75 31.29
C MET A 73 -51.54 16.43 30.51
N PRO A 74 -51.87 15.31 31.17
CA PRO A 74 -52.15 14.05 30.48
C PRO A 74 -53.33 14.19 29.50
N THR A 75 -53.15 13.73 28.27
CA THR A 75 -54.14 13.74 27.17
C THR A 75 -54.31 12.33 26.61
N SER A 76 -55.21 12.14 25.65
CA SER A 76 -55.26 10.89 24.87
C SER A 76 -53.95 10.69 24.11
N GLU A 77 -53.41 11.76 23.52
CA GLU A 77 -52.21 11.74 22.69
C GLU A 77 -50.95 11.42 23.50
N THR A 78 -50.91 11.79 24.80
CA THR A 78 -49.78 11.40 25.67
C THR A 78 -49.67 9.89 25.83
N LYS A 79 -50.81 9.18 25.91
CA LYS A 79 -50.83 7.72 26.05
C LYS A 79 -50.46 7.03 24.73
N GLU A 80 -50.94 7.58 23.62
CA GLU A 80 -50.61 7.10 22.28
C GLU A 80 -49.11 7.26 21.99
N ALA A 81 -48.52 8.41 22.34
CA ALA A 81 -47.09 8.66 22.25
C ALA A 81 -46.27 7.69 23.11
N GLU A 82 -46.72 7.40 24.35
CA GLU A 82 -46.06 6.42 25.22
C GLU A 82 -46.08 5.00 24.63
N ILE A 83 -47.21 4.60 24.04
CA ILE A 83 -47.36 3.29 23.38
C ILE A 83 -46.45 3.22 22.15
N ALA A 84 -46.44 4.25 21.30
CA ALA A 84 -45.61 4.31 20.11
C ALA A 84 -44.11 4.28 20.46
N TYR A 85 -43.70 5.05 21.47
CA TYR A 85 -42.34 5.05 22.01
C TYR A 85 -41.91 3.66 22.48
N LYS A 86 -42.68 3.04 23.39
CA LYS A 86 -42.35 1.72 23.93
C LYS A 86 -42.32 0.64 22.84
N ALA A 87 -43.20 0.73 21.85
CA ALA A 87 -43.21 -0.19 20.72
C ALA A 87 -41.93 -0.07 19.87
N LEU A 88 -41.47 1.14 19.58
CA LEU A 88 -40.23 1.34 18.83
C LEU A 88 -39.01 0.84 19.62
N MET A 89 -38.89 1.18 20.91
CA MET A 89 -37.78 0.72 21.75
C MET A 89 -37.74 -0.82 21.83
N GLY A 90 -38.90 -1.47 22.02
CA GLY A 90 -38.98 -2.94 22.05
C GLY A 90 -38.52 -3.59 20.74
N VAL A 91 -38.88 -3.02 19.58
CA VAL A 91 -38.43 -3.52 18.27
C VAL A 91 -36.92 -3.38 18.11
N VAL A 92 -36.35 -2.27 18.57
CA VAL A 92 -34.89 -2.03 18.52
C VAL A 92 -34.16 -2.98 19.46
N ASP A 93 -34.66 -3.20 20.68
CA ASP A 93 -34.09 -4.14 21.65
C ASP A 93 -34.09 -5.59 21.13
N GLU A 94 -35.21 -6.03 20.54
CA GLU A 94 -35.31 -7.34 19.89
C GLU A 94 -34.32 -7.49 18.74
N TYR A 95 -34.13 -6.44 17.93
CA TYR A 95 -33.15 -6.43 16.85
C TYR A 95 -31.71 -6.49 17.36
N MET A 96 -31.37 -5.72 18.40
CA MET A 96 -30.05 -5.76 19.05
C MET A 96 -29.76 -7.14 19.63
N ALA A 97 -30.71 -7.74 20.36
CA ALA A 97 -30.60 -9.09 20.89
C ALA A 97 -30.47 -10.14 19.78
N GLY A 98 -31.16 -9.96 18.65
CA GLY A 98 -31.01 -10.77 17.46
C GLY A 98 -29.62 -10.68 16.83
N CYS A 99 -29.09 -9.47 16.68
CA CYS A 99 -27.72 -9.24 16.19
C CYS A 99 -26.68 -9.89 17.10
N TYR A 100 -26.83 -9.73 18.42
CA TYR A 100 -25.98 -10.35 19.41
C TYR A 100 -26.02 -11.88 19.34
N LYS A 101 -27.22 -12.46 19.29
CA LYS A 101 -27.40 -13.92 19.17
C LYS A 101 -26.79 -14.47 17.88
N ASN A 102 -26.93 -13.76 16.77
CA ASN A 102 -26.33 -14.16 15.49
C ASN A 102 -24.80 -14.05 15.51
N TRP A 103 -24.26 -13.01 16.15
CA TRP A 103 -22.82 -12.87 16.37
C TRP A 103 -22.28 -14.01 17.24
N VAL A 104 -22.91 -14.27 18.39
CA VAL A 104 -22.55 -15.37 19.29
C VAL A 104 -22.72 -16.72 18.59
N GLY A 105 -23.75 -16.91 17.76
CA GLY A 105 -23.91 -18.12 16.95
C GLY A 105 -22.82 -18.29 15.89
N SER A 106 -22.43 -17.20 15.24
CA SER A 106 -21.30 -17.17 14.29
C SER A 106 -19.96 -17.46 14.99
N MET A 107 -19.81 -17.05 16.25
CA MET A 107 -18.65 -17.41 17.09
C MET A 107 -18.76 -18.82 17.68
N GLY A 108 -19.96 -19.32 17.98
CA GLY A 108 -20.18 -20.67 18.52
C GLY A 108 -19.89 -21.77 17.49
N ALA A 109 -19.92 -21.43 16.20
CA ALA A 109 -19.37 -22.26 15.13
C ALA A 109 -17.82 -22.25 15.08
N LEU A 110 -17.17 -21.32 15.79
CA LEU A 110 -15.72 -21.16 15.94
C LEU A 110 -15.35 -21.47 17.40
N ASP A 111 -15.33 -22.75 17.76
CA ASP A 111 -14.85 -23.23 19.05
C ASP A 111 -13.41 -22.70 19.38
N SER A 112 -13.00 -22.82 20.65
CA SER A 112 -11.66 -22.39 21.09
C SER A 112 -10.54 -23.03 20.26
N SER A 113 -10.76 -24.24 19.74
CA SER A 113 -9.85 -24.95 18.83
C SER A 113 -9.76 -24.27 17.46
N THR A 114 -10.86 -23.79 16.90
CA THR A 114 -10.89 -23.13 15.59
C THR A 114 -10.25 -21.76 15.64
N LEU A 115 -10.48 -20.98 16.71
CA LEU A 115 -9.78 -19.71 16.93
C LEU A 115 -8.27 -19.91 17.06
N GLN A 116 -7.86 -20.95 17.80
CA GLN A 116 -6.45 -21.31 17.92
C GLN A 116 -5.85 -21.75 16.58
N ALA A 117 -6.57 -22.57 15.81
CA ALA A 117 -6.14 -23.00 14.47
C ALA A 117 -5.95 -21.83 13.50
N LYS A 118 -6.72 -20.74 13.64
CA LYS A 118 -6.52 -19.51 12.87
C LYS A 118 -5.21 -18.79 13.21
N LEU A 119 -4.75 -18.87 14.46
CA LEU A 119 -3.46 -18.32 14.90
C LEU A 119 -2.27 -19.22 14.55
N ASP A 120 -2.52 -20.52 14.37
CA ASP A 120 -1.51 -21.51 13.95
C ASP A 120 -1.18 -21.41 12.45
N LYS A 121 -1.85 -20.52 11.71
CA LYS A 121 -1.50 -20.19 10.33
C LYS A 121 -0.09 -19.55 10.27
N PRO A 122 0.66 -19.76 9.17
CA PRO A 122 1.95 -19.13 8.97
C PRO A 122 1.81 -17.60 8.90
N LEU A 123 2.87 -16.88 9.26
CA LEU A 123 2.88 -15.41 9.32
C LEU A 123 2.64 -14.74 7.96
N MET A 124 3.14 -15.36 6.90
CA MET A 124 3.11 -14.83 5.55
C MET A 124 2.63 -15.88 4.56
N LYS A 125 2.11 -15.43 3.42
CA LYS A 125 1.77 -16.27 2.27
C LYS A 125 2.35 -15.66 0.99
N ARG A 126 2.57 -16.51 0.00
CA ARG A 126 2.92 -16.09 -1.36
C ARG A 126 1.65 -15.91 -2.17
N THR A 127 1.46 -14.73 -2.75
CA THR A 127 0.29 -14.39 -3.57
C THR A 127 0.74 -14.04 -4.98
N ASN A 128 0.01 -14.55 -5.97
CA ASN A 128 0.21 -14.20 -7.37
C ASN A 128 -0.64 -12.98 -7.71
N HIS A 129 -0.10 -12.07 -8.53
CA HIS A 129 -0.79 -10.86 -9.01
C HIS A 129 -2.15 -11.15 -9.70
N THR A 130 -2.41 -12.38 -10.15
CA THR A 130 -3.67 -12.74 -10.84
C THR A 130 -4.82 -13.09 -9.90
N ASP A 131 -4.55 -13.45 -8.65
CA ASP A 131 -5.57 -13.99 -7.73
C ASP A 131 -6.06 -12.96 -6.71
N THR A 132 -5.58 -11.71 -6.79
CA THR A 132 -5.85 -10.68 -5.79
C THR A 132 -7.09 -9.87 -6.16
N THR A 133 -8.13 -9.91 -5.32
CA THR A 133 -9.35 -9.10 -5.47
C THR A 133 -9.05 -7.60 -5.31
N GLU A 134 -9.81 -6.75 -6.00
CA GLU A 134 -9.61 -5.29 -6.13
C GLU A 134 -9.41 -4.51 -4.81
N ARG A 135 -9.80 -5.05 -3.65
CA ARG A 135 -9.62 -4.38 -2.34
C ARG A 135 -8.22 -4.53 -1.75
N GLU A 136 -7.50 -5.60 -2.05
CA GLU A 136 -6.09 -5.80 -1.65
C GLU A 136 -5.11 -5.14 -2.66
N PHE A 137 -5.65 -4.62 -3.78
CA PHE A 137 -4.93 -4.01 -4.90
C PHE A 137 -4.24 -2.68 -4.55
N LEU A 138 -4.72 -1.93 -3.56
CA LEU A 138 -4.18 -0.59 -3.25
C LEU A 138 -2.73 -0.60 -2.75
N ALA A 139 -2.24 -1.71 -2.16
CA ALA A 139 -0.85 -1.80 -1.72
C ALA A 139 0.12 -2.31 -2.82
N VAL A 140 -0.39 -3.01 -3.84
CA VAL A 140 0.43 -3.68 -4.88
C VAL A 140 0.34 -2.98 -6.25
N SER A 141 -0.68 -2.14 -6.47
CA SER A 141 -0.99 -1.50 -7.76
C SER A 141 0.01 -0.46 -8.27
N THR A 142 1.00 -0.06 -7.47
CA THR A 142 1.98 0.94 -7.92
C THR A 142 3.00 0.35 -8.91
N PHE A 143 3.13 -0.98 -9.01
CA PHE A 143 4.11 -1.63 -9.86
C PHE A 143 3.46 -2.75 -10.68
N ASN A 144 3.20 -2.48 -11.96
CA ASN A 144 2.66 -3.42 -12.96
C ASN A 144 3.67 -4.53 -13.30
N VAL A 145 4.04 -5.33 -12.30
CA VAL A 145 5.14 -6.30 -12.35
C VAL A 145 4.58 -7.69 -12.07
N LYS A 146 4.57 -8.55 -13.11
CA LYS A 146 4.21 -9.96 -12.98
C LYS A 146 5.22 -10.65 -12.05
N GLY A 147 4.75 -11.20 -10.93
CA GLY A 147 5.59 -11.90 -9.97
C GLY A 147 4.81 -12.50 -8.81
N VAL A 148 5.50 -13.34 -8.04
CA VAL A 148 5.03 -13.85 -6.75
C VAL A 148 5.46 -12.86 -5.67
N PHE A 149 4.50 -12.30 -4.93
CA PHE A 149 4.75 -11.35 -3.86
C PHE A 149 4.44 -11.94 -2.50
N LEU A 150 5.03 -11.38 -1.46
CA LEU A 150 4.69 -11.72 -0.09
C LEU A 150 3.47 -10.91 0.36
N GLN A 151 2.62 -11.55 1.16
CA GLN A 151 1.51 -10.92 1.84
C GLN A 151 1.47 -11.40 3.30
N CYS A 152 1.09 -10.49 4.20
CA CYS A 152 0.82 -10.84 5.58
C CYS A 152 -0.40 -11.78 5.65
N ASN A 153 -0.27 -12.91 6.34
CA ASN A 153 -1.30 -13.94 6.42
C ASN A 153 -1.97 -13.93 7.80
N PHE A 154 -2.60 -12.80 8.14
CA PHE A 154 -3.43 -12.70 9.33
C PHE A 154 -4.90 -12.96 8.96
N ASP A 155 -5.58 -13.76 9.77
CA ASP A 155 -6.96 -14.18 9.47
C ASP A 155 -7.93 -13.00 9.58
N GLN A 156 -8.74 -12.79 8.53
CA GLN A 156 -9.68 -11.67 8.46
C GLN A 156 -10.81 -11.79 9.48
N ASP A 157 -11.22 -13.01 9.83
CA ASP A 157 -12.28 -13.23 10.82
C ASP A 157 -11.80 -12.82 12.22
N LEU A 158 -10.50 -12.93 12.52
CA LEU A 158 -9.92 -12.45 13.77
C LEU A 158 -9.93 -10.92 13.84
N LEU A 159 -9.69 -10.22 12.72
CA LEU A 159 -9.80 -8.77 12.67
C LEU A 159 -11.25 -8.31 12.81
N ALA A 160 -12.18 -9.02 12.17
CA ALA A 160 -13.60 -8.79 12.34
C ALA A 160 -14.00 -8.99 13.82
N LEU A 161 -13.55 -10.08 14.45
CA LEU A 161 -13.78 -10.35 15.87
C LEU A 161 -13.28 -9.22 16.77
N PHE A 162 -12.05 -8.73 16.56
CA PHE A 162 -11.51 -7.60 17.34
C PHE A 162 -12.29 -6.30 17.19
N THR A 163 -12.93 -6.11 16.04
CA THR A 163 -13.76 -4.93 15.77
C THR A 163 -15.14 -5.12 16.39
N GLU A 164 -15.74 -6.31 16.27
CA GLU A 164 -17.00 -6.66 16.92
C GLU A 164 -16.92 -6.50 18.44
N VAL A 165 -15.92 -7.10 19.10
CA VAL A 165 -15.74 -7.00 20.56
C VAL A 165 -15.62 -5.54 21.02
N GLN A 166 -14.83 -4.73 20.31
CA GLN A 166 -14.67 -3.30 20.63
C GLN A 166 -15.99 -2.52 20.56
N TYR A 167 -16.89 -2.89 19.64
CA TYR A 167 -18.19 -2.23 19.53
C TYR A 167 -19.19 -2.78 20.55
N TRP A 168 -19.16 -4.07 20.86
CA TRP A 168 -19.99 -4.65 21.92
C TRP A 168 -19.65 -4.07 23.31
N GLU A 169 -18.39 -3.70 23.57
CA GLU A 169 -17.99 -3.01 24.80
C GLU A 169 -18.66 -1.63 24.98
N LYS A 170 -19.13 -0.98 23.90
CA LYS A 170 -19.81 0.32 23.97
C LYS A 170 -21.20 0.24 24.59
N PHE A 171 -21.82 -0.94 24.64
CA PHE A 171 -23.13 -1.17 25.26
C PHE A 171 -23.06 -1.33 26.79
N HIS A 172 -21.96 -0.90 27.42
CA HIS A 172 -21.80 -0.79 28.88
C HIS A 172 -22.22 -2.03 29.71
N GLY A 173 -22.07 -3.23 29.15
CA GLY A 173 -22.33 -4.49 29.85
C GLY A 173 -23.73 -5.08 29.68
N GLU A 174 -24.60 -4.50 28.84
CA GLU A 174 -25.88 -5.11 28.45
C GLU A 174 -25.70 -6.49 27.80
N PHE A 175 -24.58 -6.67 27.10
CA PHE A 175 -24.22 -7.89 26.39
C PHE A 175 -22.95 -8.51 26.96
N SER A 176 -23.04 -9.76 27.41
CA SER A 176 -21.92 -10.47 28.05
C SER A 176 -21.01 -11.18 27.04
N ILE A 177 -19.91 -10.52 26.66
CA ILE A 177 -18.95 -11.04 25.68
C ILE A 177 -18.39 -12.42 26.11
N PRO A 178 -18.40 -13.44 25.23
CA PRO A 178 -17.81 -14.74 25.54
C PRO A 178 -16.34 -14.67 25.94
N TYR A 179 -15.96 -15.43 26.97
CA TYR A 179 -14.61 -15.40 27.57
C TYR A 179 -13.48 -15.53 26.55
N HIS A 180 -13.58 -16.48 25.60
CA HIS A 180 -12.54 -16.71 24.58
C HIS A 180 -12.35 -15.51 23.63
N ALA A 181 -13.45 -14.83 23.26
CA ALA A 181 -13.38 -13.64 22.41
C ALA A 181 -12.74 -12.46 23.15
N HIS A 182 -13.11 -12.29 24.42
CA HIS A 182 -12.54 -11.27 25.29
C HIS A 182 -11.05 -11.49 25.56
N ASP A 183 -10.63 -12.72 25.88
CA ASP A 183 -9.21 -13.06 26.10
C ASP A 183 -8.36 -12.80 24.85
N LEU A 184 -8.88 -13.15 23.67
CA LEU A 184 -8.17 -12.90 22.43
C LEU A 184 -8.10 -11.40 22.10
N TYR A 185 -9.17 -10.66 22.37
CA TYR A 185 -9.20 -9.21 22.22
C TYR A 185 -8.19 -8.49 23.14
N ASN A 186 -7.99 -8.98 24.37
CA ASN A 186 -6.94 -8.44 25.26
C ASN A 186 -5.53 -8.56 24.65
N GLN A 187 -5.32 -9.51 23.74
CA GLN A 187 -4.06 -9.68 23.01
C GLN A 187 -4.01 -8.90 21.68
N LYS A 188 -5.05 -8.15 21.32
CA LYS A 188 -5.14 -7.35 20.08
C LYS A 188 -3.92 -6.45 19.87
N ALA A 189 -3.49 -5.73 20.90
CA ALA A 189 -2.34 -4.82 20.80
C ALA A 189 -1.05 -5.57 20.43
N LYS A 190 -0.84 -6.76 21.03
CA LYS A 190 0.29 -7.64 20.73
C LYS A 190 0.23 -8.17 19.30
N PHE A 191 -0.94 -8.62 18.83
CA PHE A 191 -1.09 -9.10 17.45
C PHE A 191 -0.92 -7.97 16.42
N ASN A 192 -1.44 -6.77 16.69
CA ASN A 192 -1.25 -5.61 15.83
C ASN A 192 0.22 -5.21 15.71
N ALA A 193 0.95 -5.12 16.84
CA ALA A 193 2.38 -4.85 16.81
C ALA A 193 3.13 -5.90 15.99
N MET A 194 2.82 -7.19 16.20
CA MET A 194 3.44 -8.28 15.43
C MET A 194 3.10 -8.21 13.93
N ARG A 195 1.86 -7.85 13.57
CA ARG A 195 1.45 -7.65 12.17
C ARG A 195 2.23 -6.51 11.53
N GLU A 196 2.39 -5.37 12.21
CA GLU A 196 3.19 -4.25 11.71
C GLU A 196 4.65 -4.67 11.46
N HIS A 197 5.23 -5.45 12.38
CA HIS A 197 6.58 -5.99 12.22
C HIS A 197 6.70 -6.95 11.04
N VAL A 198 5.73 -7.86 10.84
CA VAL A 198 5.70 -8.76 9.67
C VAL A 198 5.51 -7.97 8.38
N MET A 199 4.66 -6.94 8.37
CA MET A 199 4.44 -6.08 7.21
C MET A 199 5.74 -5.37 6.78
N ARG A 200 6.61 -4.95 7.71
CA ARG A 200 7.92 -4.40 7.36
C ARG A 200 8.78 -5.36 6.53
N ILE A 201 8.74 -6.67 6.83
CA ILE A 201 9.45 -7.69 6.06
C ILE A 201 8.85 -7.81 4.66
N VAL A 202 7.52 -7.89 4.60
CA VAL A 202 6.76 -7.99 3.35
C VAL A 202 7.08 -6.81 2.44
N ASP A 203 7.01 -5.59 2.96
CA ASP A 203 7.29 -4.37 2.22
C ASP A 203 8.75 -4.30 1.76
N ALA A 204 9.70 -4.63 2.64
CA ALA A 204 11.12 -4.62 2.29
C ALA A 204 11.46 -5.63 1.18
N TYR A 205 10.90 -6.84 1.25
CA TYR A 205 11.09 -7.86 0.23
C TYR A 205 10.43 -7.49 -1.09
N ASN A 206 9.16 -7.07 -1.06
CA ASN A 206 8.42 -6.69 -2.25
C ASN A 206 9.07 -5.48 -2.95
N LYS A 207 9.61 -4.53 -2.19
CA LYS A 207 10.36 -3.38 -2.72
C LYS A 207 11.59 -3.81 -3.53
N ILE A 208 12.40 -4.74 -3.00
CA ILE A 208 13.56 -5.29 -3.73
C ILE A 208 13.11 -5.88 -5.07
N LEU A 209 12.02 -6.65 -5.07
CA LEU A 209 11.50 -7.26 -6.29
C LEU A 209 10.97 -6.20 -7.27
N CYS A 210 10.22 -5.20 -6.81
CA CYS A 210 9.66 -4.15 -7.66
C CYS A 210 10.75 -3.29 -8.33
N ASP A 211 11.86 -3.03 -7.65
CA ASP A 211 12.97 -2.24 -8.21
C ASP A 211 13.78 -3.01 -9.27
N LEU A 212 13.67 -4.34 -9.30
CA LEU A 212 14.38 -5.21 -10.24
C LEU A 212 13.50 -5.57 -11.45
N SER A 213 14.00 -5.29 -12.65
CA SER A 213 13.40 -5.79 -13.90
C SER A 213 13.54 -7.30 -14.03
N ALA A 214 12.79 -7.93 -14.95
CA ALA A 214 12.83 -9.38 -15.15
C ALA A 214 14.24 -9.93 -15.45
N VAL A 215 15.07 -9.18 -16.18
CA VAL A 215 16.47 -9.55 -16.48
C VAL A 215 17.34 -9.41 -15.23
N GLU A 216 17.21 -8.28 -14.52
CA GLU A 216 17.97 -8.03 -13.30
C GLU A 216 17.60 -9.02 -12.20
N ARG A 217 16.34 -9.47 -12.11
CA ARG A 217 15.93 -10.54 -11.19
C ARG A 217 16.68 -11.85 -11.42
N ARG A 218 17.03 -12.18 -12.66
CA ARG A 218 17.85 -13.38 -12.95
C ARG A 218 19.30 -13.19 -12.51
N LEU A 219 19.85 -12.00 -12.72
CA LEU A 219 21.19 -11.64 -12.23
C LEU A 219 21.25 -11.67 -10.68
N PHE A 220 20.19 -11.25 -10.00
CA PHE A 220 20.08 -11.27 -8.54
C PHE A 220 19.53 -12.59 -7.97
N SER A 221 19.36 -13.64 -8.79
CA SER A 221 18.67 -14.87 -8.38
C SER A 221 19.30 -15.56 -7.17
N ASP A 222 20.62 -15.53 -7.01
CA ASP A 222 21.30 -16.13 -5.86
C ASP A 222 21.07 -15.33 -4.56
N HIS A 223 21.08 -14.00 -4.66
CA HIS A 223 20.76 -13.11 -3.54
C HIS A 223 19.29 -13.29 -3.12
N ILE A 224 18.38 -13.38 -4.08
CA ILE A 224 16.95 -13.65 -3.82
C ILE A 224 16.77 -15.04 -3.20
N ARG A 225 17.48 -16.08 -3.69
CA ARG A 225 17.45 -17.43 -3.11
C ARG A 225 17.93 -17.46 -1.64
N LYS A 226 18.98 -16.71 -1.31
CA LYS A 226 19.47 -16.57 0.07
C LYS A 226 18.41 -15.91 0.96
N LEU A 227 17.75 -14.87 0.46
CA LEU A 227 16.68 -14.18 1.18
C LEU A 227 15.45 -15.08 1.37
N ASP A 228 15.04 -15.79 0.32
CA ASP A 228 13.93 -16.75 0.35
C ASP A 228 14.15 -17.85 1.39
N LYS A 229 15.39 -18.32 1.56
CA LYS A 229 15.73 -19.33 2.58
C LYS A 229 15.44 -18.83 3.99
N ARG A 230 15.69 -17.55 4.28
CA ARG A 230 15.36 -16.92 5.58
C ARG A 230 13.85 -16.73 5.71
N ILE A 231 13.21 -16.19 4.67
CA ILE A 231 11.78 -15.89 4.66
C ILE A 231 10.92 -17.16 4.77
N ASN A 232 11.37 -18.30 4.22
CA ASN A 232 10.66 -19.57 4.28
C ASN A 232 10.31 -20.01 5.71
N GLN A 233 11.09 -19.59 6.71
CA GLN A 233 10.76 -19.86 8.11
C GLN A 233 9.41 -19.23 8.51
N GLY A 234 9.10 -18.01 8.07
CA GLY A 234 7.82 -17.33 8.31
C GLY A 234 6.68 -17.76 7.37
N LEU A 235 7.01 -18.43 6.26
CA LEU A 235 6.02 -19.00 5.33
C LEU A 235 5.52 -20.39 5.76
N GLN A 236 6.33 -21.15 6.51
CA GLN A 236 6.04 -22.56 6.80
C GLN A 236 6.07 -22.92 8.29
N LYS A 237 6.98 -22.34 9.08
CA LYS A 237 7.28 -22.83 10.44
C LYS A 237 6.77 -21.92 11.54
N LEU A 238 6.86 -20.60 11.36
CA LEU A 238 6.43 -19.63 12.38
C LEU A 238 4.96 -19.31 12.24
N THR A 239 4.28 -19.29 13.37
CA THR A 239 2.86 -18.98 13.52
C THR A 239 2.67 -17.73 14.37
N TRP A 240 1.44 -17.20 14.44
CA TRP A 240 1.13 -16.01 15.24
C TRP A 240 1.25 -16.23 16.75
N VAL A 241 1.43 -17.47 17.20
CA VAL A 241 1.59 -17.86 18.61
C VAL A 241 3.05 -18.00 19.01
N SER A 242 3.95 -18.07 18.01
CA SER A 242 5.37 -18.31 18.24
C SER A 242 6.01 -17.18 19.06
N LYS A 243 6.93 -17.52 19.97
CA LYS A 243 7.62 -16.55 20.83
C LYS A 243 8.91 -16.06 20.15
N GLY A 244 9.33 -14.83 20.46
CA GLY A 244 10.60 -14.28 19.98
C GLY A 244 10.67 -13.95 18.49
N ILE A 245 9.50 -13.86 17.81
CA ILE A 245 9.44 -13.59 16.36
C ILE A 245 10.02 -12.22 16.04
N ILE A 246 9.71 -11.21 16.85
CA ILE A 246 10.13 -9.83 16.59
C ILE A 246 11.65 -9.71 16.73
N GLU A 247 12.18 -10.20 17.85
CA GLU A 247 13.59 -10.04 18.22
C GLU A 247 14.52 -10.82 17.30
N HIS A 248 14.16 -12.07 16.98
CA HIS A 248 15.05 -12.99 16.27
C HIS A 248 14.74 -13.11 14.78
N TYR A 249 13.46 -13.17 14.39
CA TYR A 249 13.10 -13.44 13.00
C TYR A 249 12.92 -12.15 12.19
N VAL A 250 12.14 -11.19 12.70
CA VAL A 250 11.85 -9.95 11.97
C VAL A 250 13.11 -9.12 11.79
N ASN A 251 13.87 -8.91 12.86
CA ASN A 251 15.12 -8.14 12.78
C ASN A 251 16.14 -8.77 11.83
N ASP A 252 16.30 -10.10 11.88
CA ASP A 252 17.19 -10.83 10.97
C ASP A 252 16.76 -10.69 9.51
N CYS A 253 15.48 -10.91 9.22
CA CYS A 253 14.95 -10.75 7.86
C CYS A 253 15.07 -9.32 7.35
N CYS A 254 14.78 -8.32 8.19
CA CYS A 254 14.90 -6.91 7.82
C CYS A 254 16.35 -6.52 7.54
N ALA A 255 17.31 -6.99 8.36
CA ALA A 255 18.73 -6.73 8.16
C ALA A 255 19.22 -7.31 6.82
N HIS A 256 18.87 -8.56 6.51
CA HIS A 256 19.22 -9.21 5.24
C HIS A 256 18.54 -8.52 4.04
N CYS A 257 17.27 -8.11 4.17
CA CYS A 257 16.60 -7.31 3.14
C CYS A 257 17.34 -6.00 2.90
N ALA A 258 17.74 -5.29 3.97
CA ALA A 258 18.46 -4.03 3.86
C ALA A 258 19.82 -4.18 3.19
N GLU A 259 20.55 -5.25 3.50
CA GLU A 259 21.83 -5.59 2.86
C GLU A 259 21.66 -5.83 1.36
N ILE A 260 20.72 -6.70 0.96
CA ILE A 260 20.46 -7.00 -0.44
C ILE A 260 19.97 -5.76 -1.18
N TYR A 261 19.09 -4.97 -0.56
CA TYR A 261 18.60 -3.72 -1.14
C TYR A 261 19.73 -2.71 -1.35
N ALA A 262 20.72 -2.64 -0.45
CA ALA A 262 21.91 -1.81 -0.64
C ALA A 262 22.73 -2.25 -1.86
N ILE A 263 22.86 -3.57 -2.11
CA ILE A 263 23.52 -4.10 -3.31
C ILE A 263 22.73 -3.72 -4.57
N VAL A 264 21.40 -3.88 -4.56
CA VAL A 264 20.52 -3.46 -5.67
C VAL A 264 20.69 -1.98 -5.98
N ARG A 265 20.71 -1.14 -4.94
CA ARG A 265 20.91 0.30 -5.08
C ARG A 265 22.26 0.62 -5.71
N ARG A 266 23.36 0.03 -5.21
CA ARG A 266 24.70 0.21 -5.78
C ARG A 266 24.77 -0.23 -7.23
N PHE A 267 24.13 -1.34 -7.59
CA PHE A 267 24.01 -1.80 -8.97
C PHE A 267 23.29 -0.78 -9.87
N LYS A 268 22.14 -0.26 -9.44
CA LYS A 268 21.37 0.75 -10.19
C LYS A 268 22.15 2.04 -10.36
N GLU A 269 22.79 2.52 -9.31
CA GLU A 269 23.63 3.73 -9.35
C GLU A 269 24.84 3.52 -10.29
N GLY A 270 25.52 2.38 -10.22
CA GLY A 270 26.61 2.04 -11.12
C GLY A 270 26.16 1.97 -12.58
N LYS A 271 25.02 1.33 -12.86
CA LYS A 271 24.40 1.31 -14.19
C LYS A 271 24.11 2.73 -14.71
N GLN A 272 23.55 3.60 -13.86
CA GLN A 272 23.31 5.00 -14.23
C GLN A 272 24.60 5.78 -14.51
N ARG A 273 25.66 5.57 -13.72
CA ARG A 273 26.98 6.17 -13.95
C ARG A 273 27.57 5.72 -15.29
N ILE A 274 27.49 4.44 -15.62
CA ILE A 274 27.92 3.91 -16.92
C ILE A 274 27.12 4.55 -18.05
N SER A 275 25.78 4.58 -17.98
CA SER A 275 24.96 5.23 -18.99
C SER A 275 25.26 6.73 -19.12
N HIS A 276 25.62 7.41 -18.03
CA HIS A 276 26.09 8.80 -18.08
C HIS A 276 27.42 8.93 -18.82
N GLN A 277 28.40 8.05 -18.58
CA GLN A 277 29.66 8.02 -19.33
C GLN A 277 29.42 7.80 -20.83
N CYS A 278 28.54 6.86 -21.22
CA CYS A 278 28.17 6.66 -22.62
C CYS A 278 27.53 7.92 -23.25
N ARG A 279 26.70 8.65 -22.50
CA ARG A 279 26.13 9.93 -22.98
C ARG A 279 27.19 11.02 -23.14
N LEU A 280 28.15 11.11 -22.22
CA LEU A 280 29.27 12.03 -22.35
C LEU A 280 30.07 11.71 -23.61
N ALA A 281 30.44 10.45 -23.82
CA ALA A 281 31.17 9.98 -24.99
C ALA A 281 30.42 10.31 -26.30
N SER A 282 29.12 10.04 -26.37
CA SER A 282 28.31 10.34 -27.57
C SER A 282 28.13 11.83 -27.88
N SER A 283 28.34 12.69 -26.87
CA SER A 283 28.26 14.15 -27.02
C SER A 283 29.55 14.81 -27.48
N MET A 284 30.67 14.08 -27.50
CA MET A 284 31.97 14.63 -27.86
C MET A 284 32.04 14.93 -29.36
N LEU A 285 32.48 16.15 -29.70
CA LEU A 285 32.83 16.54 -31.05
C LEU A 285 34.33 16.34 -31.27
N LEU A 286 34.65 15.41 -32.18
CA LEU A 286 36.00 14.98 -32.52
C LEU A 286 36.75 16.02 -33.36
N LEU A 287 36.02 16.97 -33.93
CA LEU A 287 36.52 18.06 -34.77
C LEU A 287 36.20 19.39 -34.09
N GLN A 288 37.05 20.39 -34.30
CA GLN A 288 36.83 21.77 -33.88
C GLN A 288 36.79 22.67 -35.11
N ILE A 289 35.63 23.23 -35.43
CA ILE A 289 35.48 24.13 -36.57
C ILE A 289 34.75 25.38 -36.09
N ASP A 290 35.47 26.48 -36.00
CA ASP A 290 34.91 27.78 -35.61
C ASP A 290 34.35 28.46 -36.85
N LYS A 291 33.07 28.86 -36.79
CA LYS A 291 32.33 29.40 -37.96
C LYS A 291 32.90 30.73 -38.49
N ASN A 292 33.69 31.44 -37.70
CA ASN A 292 34.14 32.82 -37.98
C ASN A 292 35.67 32.94 -38.13
N VAL A 293 36.40 31.83 -38.28
CA VAL A 293 37.87 31.84 -38.35
C VAL A 293 38.33 31.27 -39.69
N THR A 294 39.09 32.06 -40.45
CA THR A 294 39.83 31.56 -41.61
C THR A 294 41.12 30.92 -41.13
N TYR A 295 41.25 29.61 -41.30
CA TYR A 295 42.44 28.90 -40.87
C TYR A 295 43.47 28.84 -42.00
N ALA A 296 44.73 29.16 -41.69
CA ALA A 296 45.85 28.70 -42.50
C ALA A 296 45.96 27.16 -42.39
N HIS A 297 46.43 26.49 -43.45
CA HIS A 297 46.41 25.03 -43.55
C HIS A 297 47.17 24.34 -42.40
N ASP A 298 48.36 24.83 -42.09
CA ASP A 298 49.23 24.38 -41.01
C ASP A 298 48.60 24.58 -39.61
N ILE A 299 47.97 25.73 -39.38
CA ILE A 299 47.28 26.05 -38.12
C ILE A 299 46.05 25.15 -37.94
N PHE A 300 45.29 24.90 -39.02
CA PHE A 300 44.14 24.00 -38.98
C PHE A 300 44.56 22.58 -38.62
N GLU A 301 45.59 22.06 -39.28
CA GLU A 301 46.09 20.70 -39.05
C GLU A 301 46.58 20.52 -37.61
N ALA A 302 47.36 21.48 -37.09
CA ALA A 302 47.83 21.49 -35.71
C ALA A 302 46.66 21.56 -34.71
N THR A 303 45.66 22.40 -34.97
CA THR A 303 44.47 22.53 -34.11
C THR A 303 43.65 21.24 -34.10
N GLN A 304 43.43 20.60 -35.25
CA GLN A 304 42.74 19.31 -35.30
C GLN A 304 43.55 18.19 -34.65
N ALA A 305 44.88 18.17 -34.79
CA ALA A 305 45.74 17.19 -34.14
C ALA A 305 45.69 17.31 -32.61
N ALA A 306 45.74 18.52 -32.08
CA ALA A 306 45.56 18.80 -30.66
C ALA A 306 44.16 18.36 -30.19
N ARG A 307 43.11 18.71 -30.94
CA ARG A 307 41.73 18.31 -30.63
C ARG A 307 41.55 16.79 -30.61
N ARG A 308 42.08 16.07 -31.60
CA ARG A 308 42.01 14.60 -31.65
C ARG A 308 42.72 13.96 -30.47
N THR A 309 43.88 14.48 -30.08
CA THR A 309 44.63 14.00 -28.91
C THR A 309 43.82 14.18 -27.62
N GLU A 310 43.23 15.36 -27.44
CA GLU A 310 42.41 15.67 -26.27
C GLU A 310 41.12 14.83 -26.22
N MET A 311 40.42 14.66 -27.36
CA MET A 311 39.22 13.82 -27.41
C MET A 311 39.56 12.34 -27.19
N LYS A 312 40.67 11.83 -27.72
CA LYS A 312 41.16 10.48 -27.44
C LYS A 312 41.37 10.27 -25.95
N ARG A 313 42.05 11.21 -25.28
CA ARG A 313 42.27 11.18 -23.83
C ARG A 313 40.95 11.14 -23.05
N ARG A 314 39.97 11.99 -23.41
CA ARG A 314 38.66 12.02 -22.75
C ARG A 314 37.85 10.74 -22.95
N LEU A 315 37.89 10.15 -24.15
CA LEU A 315 37.22 8.88 -24.43
C LEU A 315 37.87 7.72 -23.64
N GLN A 316 39.20 7.69 -23.56
CA GLN A 316 39.93 6.72 -22.73
C GLN A 316 39.54 6.84 -21.25
N GLN A 317 39.50 8.05 -20.70
CA GLN A 317 39.06 8.29 -19.31
C GLN A 317 37.62 7.81 -19.07
N SER A 318 36.70 8.09 -20.00
CA SER A 318 35.31 7.64 -19.89
C SER A 318 35.21 6.10 -19.90
N HIS A 319 36.02 5.44 -20.72
CA HIS A 319 36.11 3.98 -20.75
C HIS A 319 36.72 3.40 -19.47
N GLU A 320 37.80 3.99 -18.94
CA GLU A 320 38.42 3.59 -17.67
C GLU A 320 37.44 3.67 -16.50
N ILE A 321 36.68 4.76 -16.40
CA ILE A 321 35.61 4.91 -15.39
C ILE A 321 34.56 3.80 -15.57
N THR A 322 34.16 3.51 -16.81
CA THR A 322 33.19 2.45 -17.11
C THR A 322 33.70 1.07 -16.67
N GLN A 323 34.97 0.76 -16.93
CA GLN A 323 35.59 -0.49 -16.47
C GLN A 323 35.65 -0.57 -14.94
N LEU A 324 35.98 0.52 -14.26
CA LEU A 324 36.04 0.56 -12.80
C LEU A 324 34.65 0.31 -12.18
N GLU A 325 33.60 0.92 -12.73
CA GLU A 325 32.22 0.69 -12.30
C GLU A 325 31.78 -0.76 -12.55
N LEU A 326 32.08 -1.32 -13.72
CA LEU A 326 31.77 -2.73 -14.02
C LEU A 326 32.45 -3.69 -13.04
N ARG A 327 33.73 -3.46 -12.72
CA ARG A 327 34.47 -4.25 -11.73
C ARG A 327 33.85 -4.12 -10.34
N ALA A 328 33.50 -2.90 -9.92
CA ALA A 328 32.88 -2.65 -8.62
C ALA A 328 31.49 -3.30 -8.49
N ILE A 329 30.72 -3.36 -9.58
CA ILE A 329 29.45 -4.09 -9.59
C ILE A 329 29.71 -5.61 -9.51
N PHE A 330 30.68 -6.12 -10.28
CA PHE A 330 30.97 -7.55 -10.38
C PHE A 330 31.38 -8.19 -9.05
N THR A 331 32.01 -7.45 -8.13
CA THR A 331 32.37 -8.00 -6.81
C THR A 331 31.17 -8.54 -6.03
N ASN A 332 29.95 -8.08 -6.33
CA ASN A 332 28.73 -8.57 -5.69
C ASN A 332 28.17 -9.87 -6.31
N PHE A 333 28.74 -10.30 -7.45
CA PHE A 333 28.29 -11.45 -8.24
C PHE A 333 29.41 -12.45 -8.54
N CYS A 334 30.64 -12.21 -8.07
CA CYS A 334 31.81 -13.05 -8.39
C CYS A 334 31.66 -14.49 -7.92
N ASP A 335 31.02 -14.69 -6.77
CA ASP A 335 30.76 -16.01 -6.18
C ASP A 335 29.40 -16.58 -6.62
N GLY A 336 28.82 -16.02 -7.68
CA GLY A 336 27.53 -16.42 -8.22
C GLY A 336 27.56 -17.77 -8.93
N THR A 337 26.40 -18.38 -9.04
CA THR A 337 26.16 -19.59 -9.84
C THR A 337 26.44 -19.35 -11.32
N SER A 338 26.60 -20.44 -12.09
CA SER A 338 26.82 -20.37 -13.55
C SER A 338 25.73 -19.56 -14.28
N GLU A 339 24.49 -19.61 -13.78
CA GLU A 339 23.37 -18.81 -14.28
C GLU A 339 23.59 -17.32 -14.07
N VAL A 340 23.93 -16.90 -12.85
CA VAL A 340 24.24 -15.49 -12.51
C VAL A 340 25.42 -14.99 -13.33
N LEU A 341 26.49 -15.79 -13.45
CA LEU A 341 27.66 -15.44 -14.27
C LEU A 341 27.32 -15.33 -15.76
N ARG A 342 26.35 -16.11 -16.26
CA ARG A 342 25.85 -15.99 -17.64
C ARG A 342 25.07 -14.70 -17.83
N GLU A 343 24.12 -14.38 -16.94
CA GLU A 343 23.38 -13.12 -17.02
C GLU A 343 24.30 -11.91 -16.85
N TRP A 344 25.36 -12.03 -16.04
CA TRP A 344 26.40 -11.00 -15.93
C TRP A 344 27.12 -10.78 -17.26
N ARG A 345 27.50 -11.84 -17.98
CA ARG A 345 28.12 -11.72 -19.31
C ARG A 345 27.19 -11.04 -20.31
N GLU A 346 25.89 -11.37 -20.29
CA GLU A 346 24.91 -10.68 -21.13
C GLU A 346 24.77 -9.19 -20.77
N PHE A 347 24.79 -8.86 -19.47
CA PHE A 347 24.81 -7.47 -19.02
C PHE A 347 26.06 -6.71 -19.51
N VAL A 348 27.25 -7.31 -19.41
CA VAL A 348 28.49 -6.71 -19.93
C VAL A 348 28.39 -6.49 -21.43
N LYS A 349 27.87 -7.46 -22.19
CA LYS A 349 27.65 -7.35 -23.64
C LYS A 349 26.67 -6.22 -24.00
N GLU A 350 25.63 -6.01 -23.19
CA GLU A 350 24.72 -4.88 -23.34
C GLU A 350 25.46 -3.55 -23.14
N ILE A 351 26.31 -3.45 -22.12
CA ILE A 351 27.13 -2.26 -21.87
C ILE A 351 28.13 -2.01 -23.02
N ASP A 352 28.80 -3.05 -23.52
CA ASP A 352 29.71 -2.93 -24.66
C ASP A 352 28.98 -2.39 -25.90
N SER A 353 27.77 -2.89 -26.16
CA SER A 353 26.94 -2.37 -27.25
C SER A 353 26.54 -0.90 -27.05
N GLN A 354 26.25 -0.48 -25.82
CA GLN A 354 25.98 0.94 -25.50
C GLN A 354 27.21 1.83 -25.73
N VAL A 355 28.40 1.35 -25.34
CA VAL A 355 29.67 2.07 -25.57
C VAL A 355 29.95 2.19 -27.07
N GLU A 356 29.79 1.11 -27.83
CA GLU A 356 29.95 1.11 -29.29
C GLU A 356 28.98 2.10 -29.96
N ALA A 357 27.70 2.08 -29.57
CA ALA A 357 26.69 2.99 -30.09
C ALA A 357 27.03 4.46 -29.76
N ALA A 358 27.54 4.73 -28.55
CA ALA A 358 27.98 6.05 -28.15
C ALA A 358 29.14 6.57 -29.02
N LEU A 359 30.15 5.74 -29.28
CA LEU A 359 31.28 6.10 -30.14
C LEU A 359 30.84 6.36 -31.58
N ARG A 360 29.98 5.50 -32.14
CA ARG A 360 29.40 5.69 -33.49
C ARG A 360 28.64 7.01 -33.57
N GLN A 361 27.87 7.35 -32.54
CA GLN A 361 27.13 8.61 -32.49
C GLN A 361 28.06 9.83 -32.39
N ALA A 362 29.15 9.76 -31.64
CA ALA A 362 30.15 10.83 -31.56
C ALA A 362 30.78 11.12 -32.94
N VAL A 363 31.16 10.05 -33.66
CA VAL A 363 31.69 10.16 -35.03
C VAL A 363 30.64 10.76 -35.96
N LYS A 364 29.41 10.24 -35.95
CA LYS A 364 28.31 10.74 -36.79
C LYS A 364 28.05 12.23 -36.57
N ARG A 365 27.98 12.69 -35.32
CA ARG A 365 27.77 14.12 -34.99
C ARG A 365 28.93 14.99 -35.48
N SER A 366 30.15 14.50 -35.34
CA SER A 366 31.35 15.22 -35.81
C SER A 366 31.36 15.35 -37.34
N LEU A 367 31.01 14.30 -38.07
CA LEU A 367 30.89 14.33 -39.54
C LEU A 367 29.74 15.23 -40.00
N GLN A 368 28.61 15.24 -39.29
CA GLN A 368 27.51 16.17 -39.57
C GLN A 368 27.91 17.63 -39.33
N ALA A 369 28.68 17.91 -38.28
CA ALA A 369 29.21 19.24 -38.01
C ALA A 369 30.17 19.70 -39.12
N LEU A 370 31.05 18.80 -39.60
CA LEU A 370 31.92 19.06 -40.74
C LEU A 370 31.12 19.31 -42.02
N SER A 371 30.13 18.47 -42.32
CA SER A 371 29.26 18.63 -43.49
C SER A 371 28.53 19.98 -43.49
N ARG A 372 28.02 20.43 -42.33
CA ARG A 372 27.40 21.75 -42.18
C ARG A 372 28.39 22.89 -42.36
N ALA A 373 29.62 22.73 -41.89
CA ALA A 373 30.67 23.74 -42.07
C ALA A 373 31.09 23.88 -43.54
N ILE A 374 31.11 22.79 -44.30
CA ILE A 374 31.47 22.80 -45.73
C ILE A 374 30.32 23.31 -46.60
N ASN A 375 29.10 22.82 -46.35
CA ASN A 375 27.95 23.08 -47.23
C ASN A 375 27.16 24.35 -46.85
N GLY A 376 27.48 25.00 -45.72
CA GLY A 376 26.69 26.08 -45.15
C GLY A 376 25.38 25.59 -44.51
N ASP A 377 24.74 26.43 -43.68
CA ASP A 377 23.35 26.16 -43.27
C ASP A 377 22.46 26.36 -44.50
N ALA A 378 21.60 25.39 -44.79
CA ALA A 378 20.65 25.44 -45.92
C ALA A 378 19.65 26.62 -45.85
N MET A 379 19.74 27.48 -44.83
CA MET A 379 18.89 28.64 -44.58
C MET A 379 19.63 29.99 -44.69
N SER A 380 20.91 30.00 -45.04
CA SER A 380 21.67 31.24 -45.30
C SER A 380 21.97 31.34 -46.79
N GLU A 381 21.02 31.86 -47.55
CA GLU A 381 21.28 32.39 -48.89
C GLU A 381 22.32 33.52 -48.80
N PRO A 382 23.25 33.63 -49.77
CA PRO A 382 24.26 34.66 -49.75
C PRO A 382 23.60 36.02 -50.00
N GLN A 383 23.72 36.95 -49.04
CA GLN A 383 23.47 38.35 -49.32
C GLN A 383 24.52 38.83 -50.33
N THR A 384 23.99 39.23 -51.48
CA THR A 384 24.65 39.76 -52.69
C THR A 384 25.70 40.82 -52.44
#